data_AF-A0A553I8R4-F1
#
_entry.id   AF-A0A553I8R4-F1
#
_cell.length_a   1.000
_cell.length_b   1.000
_cell.length_c   1.000
_cell.angle_alpha   90.00
_cell.angle_beta   90.00
_cell.angle_gamma   90.00
#
_symmetry.space_group_name_H-M   'P 1'
#
loop_
_entity.id
_entity.type
_entity.pdbx_description
1 polymer ?
#
loop_
_entity_poly.entity_id
_entity_poly.type
_entity_poly.pdbx_seq_one_letter_code
_entity_poly.pdbx_strand_id
1 'polypeptide(L)'
;MSSQNDTGIPVFHAPDGIGYRLMELPPELLEALESPNPPNLSLEASATSAVLKCGSKAWGLRQKNTSNALILLKPSDINLASSKIPQAETGIKLISTTHDTIELVPESTDKPAPLTKGKWHEKFAKGRDRDSNYCTSTP
;
A
#
# COMPACT_ATOMS: atom_id res chain seq x y z
N MET A 1 43.81 -19.29 -16.17
CA MET A 1 42.50 -19.10 -16.83
C MET A 1 41.43 -19.56 -15.86
N SER A 2 40.91 -18.67 -15.03
CA SER A 2 39.86 -19.00 -14.04
C SER A 2 38.51 -19.00 -14.74
N SER A 3 37.93 -20.16 -14.98
CA SER A 3 36.52 -20.29 -15.34
C SER A 3 35.69 -20.07 -14.08
N GLN A 4 35.33 -18.82 -13.79
CA GLN A 4 34.26 -18.56 -12.85
C GLN A 4 32.98 -19.07 -13.48
N ASN A 5 32.52 -20.23 -13.00
CA ASN A 5 31.19 -20.73 -13.26
C ASN A 5 30.24 -19.73 -12.58
N ASP A 6 29.72 -18.78 -13.33
CA ASP A 6 28.80 -17.77 -12.83
C ASP A 6 27.42 -18.44 -12.61
N THR A 7 27.32 -19.21 -11.52
CA THR A 7 26.08 -19.87 -11.09
C THR A 7 25.15 -18.87 -10.40
N GLY A 8 24.90 -17.74 -11.07
CA GLY A 8 23.95 -16.74 -10.61
C GLY A 8 22.51 -17.25 -10.73
N ILE A 9 21.62 -16.76 -9.87
CA ILE A 9 20.19 -17.00 -10.02
C ILE A 9 19.65 -16.02 -11.07
N PRO A 10 19.07 -16.49 -12.19
CA PRO A 10 18.53 -15.61 -13.21
C PRO A 10 17.30 -14.83 -12.68
N VAL A 11 17.31 -13.51 -12.88
CA VAL A 11 16.22 -12.60 -12.47
C VAL A 11 15.54 -12.00 -13.70
N PHE A 12 14.22 -12.11 -13.78
CA PHE A 12 13.41 -11.59 -14.88
C PHE A 12 12.47 -10.51 -14.41
N HIS A 13 12.43 -9.38 -15.13
CA HIS A 13 11.44 -8.34 -14.89
C HIS A 13 10.21 -8.56 -15.76
N ALA A 14 9.11 -9.05 -15.17
CA ALA A 14 7.88 -9.31 -15.89
C ALA A 14 6.66 -9.11 -14.96
N PRO A 15 6.25 -7.84 -14.76
CA PRO A 15 5.05 -7.52 -13.98
C PRO A 15 3.82 -8.17 -14.61
N ASP A 16 2.95 -8.75 -13.80
CA ASP A 16 1.74 -9.45 -14.27
C ASP A 16 0.49 -8.54 -14.33
N GLY A 17 0.61 -7.28 -13.89
CA GLY A 17 -0.46 -6.29 -13.98
C GLY A 17 -1.61 -6.51 -12.98
N ILE A 18 -1.47 -7.43 -12.02
CA ILE A 18 -2.51 -7.77 -11.04
C ILE A 18 -2.73 -6.64 -10.02
N GLY A 19 -1.74 -5.74 -9.86
CA GLY A 19 -1.85 -4.60 -8.95
C GLY A 19 -1.69 -4.98 -7.48
N TYR A 20 -0.70 -5.84 -7.17
CA TYR A 20 -0.40 -6.26 -5.81
C TYR A 20 -0.19 -5.09 -4.86
N ARG A 21 -0.75 -5.21 -3.65
CA ARG A 21 -0.54 -4.29 -2.54
C ARG A 21 -0.09 -5.05 -1.30
N LEU A 22 0.78 -4.42 -0.52
CA LEU A 22 1.26 -4.95 0.75
C LEU A 22 0.40 -4.42 1.89
N MET A 23 -0.02 -5.30 2.79
CA MET A 23 -0.80 -4.96 3.97
C MET A 23 -0.08 -5.48 5.22
N GLU A 24 0.08 -4.60 6.20
CA GLU A 24 0.65 -4.93 7.50
C GLU A 24 -0.43 -5.54 8.38
N LEU A 25 -0.22 -6.80 8.81
CA LEU A 25 -1.17 -7.54 9.62
C LEU A 25 -0.85 -7.40 11.11
N PRO A 26 -1.80 -6.94 11.94
CA PRO A 26 -1.68 -7.02 13.39
C PRO A 26 -1.47 -8.46 13.86
N PRO A 27 -0.70 -8.69 14.93
CA PRO A 27 -0.39 -10.04 15.41
C PRO A 27 -1.66 -10.84 15.75
N GLU A 28 -2.67 -10.17 16.31
CA GLU A 28 -3.98 -10.78 16.59
C GLU A 28 -4.71 -11.31 15.34
N LEU A 29 -4.52 -10.66 14.18
CA LEU A 29 -5.16 -11.05 12.93
C LEU A 29 -4.34 -12.16 12.27
N LEU A 30 -3.01 -12.08 12.34
CA LEU A 30 -2.13 -13.16 11.90
C LEU A 30 -2.43 -14.47 12.63
N GLU A 31 -2.50 -14.46 13.96
CA GLU A 31 -2.86 -15.63 14.77
C GLU A 31 -4.25 -16.18 14.40
N ALA A 32 -5.22 -15.29 14.13
CA ALA A 32 -6.55 -15.71 13.72
C ALA A 32 -6.56 -16.37 12.33
N LEU A 33 -5.75 -15.88 11.38
CA LEU A 33 -5.61 -16.46 10.04
C LEU A 33 -4.86 -17.78 10.02
N GLU A 34 -3.89 -17.96 10.91
CA GLU A 34 -3.15 -19.21 11.07
C GLU A 34 -3.92 -20.27 11.88
N SER A 35 -5.00 -19.87 12.55
CA SER A 35 -5.85 -20.77 13.33
C SER A 35 -6.58 -21.79 12.45
N PRO A 36 -6.95 -22.97 12.98
CA PRO A 36 -7.60 -24.04 12.21
C PRO A 36 -8.99 -23.67 11.68
N ASN A 37 -9.61 -22.60 12.19
CA ASN A 37 -10.88 -22.08 11.69
C ASN A 37 -10.71 -20.59 11.35
N PRO A 38 -10.09 -20.27 10.20
CA PRO A 38 -9.78 -18.90 9.84
C PRO A 38 -11.07 -18.09 9.68
N PRO A 39 -11.20 -16.93 10.34
CA PRO A 39 -12.36 -16.06 10.17
C PRO A 39 -12.39 -15.47 8.76
N ASN A 40 -13.59 -15.20 8.26
CA ASN A 40 -13.77 -14.56 6.96
C ASN A 40 -13.41 -13.06 7.07
N LEU A 41 -12.53 -12.59 6.18
CA LEU A 41 -12.15 -11.19 6.08
C LEU A 41 -13.01 -10.49 5.03
N SER A 42 -13.76 -9.45 5.44
CA SER A 42 -14.51 -8.61 4.50
C SER A 42 -13.92 -7.20 4.43
N LEU A 43 -13.82 -6.68 3.21
CA LEU A 43 -13.46 -5.29 2.95
C LEU A 43 -14.73 -4.51 2.65
N GLU A 44 -15.00 -3.52 3.48
CA GLU A 44 -16.15 -2.62 3.32
C GLU A 44 -15.68 -1.20 3.04
N ALA A 45 -16.34 -0.53 2.10
CA ALA A 45 -16.12 0.88 1.85
C ALA A 45 -16.91 1.70 2.89
N SER A 46 -16.22 2.59 3.61
CA SER A 46 -16.82 3.62 4.45
C SER A 46 -16.75 4.97 3.73
N ALA A 47 -17.48 5.97 4.25
CA ALA A 47 -17.61 7.28 3.63
C ALA A 47 -16.27 8.01 3.41
N THR A 48 -15.23 7.67 4.17
CA THR A 48 -13.91 8.33 4.10
C THR A 48 -12.75 7.37 3.81
N SER A 49 -12.91 6.06 4.04
CA SER A 49 -11.83 5.07 3.86
C SER A 49 -12.40 3.65 3.71
N ALA A 50 -11.55 2.68 3.33
CA ALA A 50 -11.90 1.27 3.43
C ALA A 50 -11.68 0.76 4.87
N VAL A 51 -12.48 -0.22 5.29
CA VAL A 51 -12.40 -0.89 6.59
C VAL A 51 -12.30 -2.40 6.36
N LEU A 52 -11.35 -3.05 7.03
CA LEU A 52 -11.25 -4.50 7.10
C LEU A 52 -12.02 -4.97 8.32
N LYS A 53 -12.96 -5.91 8.13
CA LYS A 53 -13.67 -6.57 9.22
C LYS A 53 -13.24 -8.02 9.33
N CYS A 54 -13.03 -8.45 10.58
CA CYS A 54 -12.76 -9.84 10.94
C CYS A 54 -13.64 -10.18 12.15
N GLY A 55 -14.78 -10.83 11.89
CA GLY A 55 -15.76 -11.13 12.94
C GLY A 55 -16.27 -9.87 13.64
N SER A 56 -15.93 -9.72 14.92
CA SER A 56 -16.32 -8.57 15.76
C SER A 56 -15.35 -7.39 15.74
N LYS A 57 -14.19 -7.53 15.09
CA LYS A 57 -13.15 -6.49 15.04
C LYS A 57 -13.15 -5.79 13.69
N ALA A 58 -12.86 -4.49 13.72
CA ALA A 58 -12.75 -3.64 12.54
C ALA A 58 -11.44 -2.86 12.57
N TRP A 59 -10.77 -2.76 11.42
CA TRP A 59 -9.57 -1.93 11.25
C TRP A 59 -9.73 -1.04 10.03
N GLY A 60 -9.51 0.27 10.20
CA GLY A 60 -9.43 1.21 9.09
C GLY A 60 -8.13 1.02 8.31
N LEU A 61 -8.21 0.98 6.99
CA LEU A 61 -7.04 0.89 6.11
C LEU A 61 -6.40 2.28 5.96
N ARG A 62 -5.10 2.38 6.23
CA ARG A 62 -4.31 3.60 6.00
C ARG A 62 -3.18 3.31 5.04
N GLN A 63 -3.14 4.07 3.95
CA GLN A 63 -2.03 4.01 3.01
C GLN A 63 -0.83 4.78 3.58
N LYS A 64 0.33 4.14 3.60
CA LYS A 64 1.60 4.69 4.03
C LYS A 64 2.59 4.60 2.88
N ASN A 65 3.02 5.74 2.38
CA ASN A 65 4.01 5.77 1.31
C ASN A 65 5.41 5.49 1.87
N THR A 66 6.23 4.80 1.08
CA THR A 66 7.62 4.47 1.41
C THR A 66 8.55 5.16 0.41
N SER A 67 9.62 5.79 0.91
CA SER A 67 10.64 6.37 0.02
C SER A 67 11.46 5.32 -0.72
N ASN A 68 11.39 4.06 -0.27
CA ASN A 68 12.04 2.92 -0.89
C ASN A 68 11.06 2.17 -1.79
N ALA A 69 11.57 1.62 -2.90
CA ALA A 69 10.84 0.70 -3.75
C ALA A 69 10.86 -0.70 -3.13
N LEU A 70 9.68 -1.30 -2.95
CA LEU A 70 9.54 -2.68 -2.51
C LEU A 70 9.29 -3.55 -3.72
N ILE A 71 10.15 -4.55 -3.91
CA ILE A 71 10.11 -5.41 -5.09
C ILE A 71 9.52 -6.76 -4.70
N LEU A 72 8.42 -7.14 -5.35
CA LEU A 72 7.79 -8.45 -5.15
C LEU A 72 8.37 -9.44 -6.15
N LEU A 73 8.90 -10.53 -5.62
CA LEU A 73 9.56 -11.60 -6.34
C LEU A 73 8.76 -12.88 -6.20
N LYS A 74 8.64 -13.63 -7.29
CA LYS A 74 8.00 -14.94 -7.32
C LYS A 74 8.96 -15.94 -7.96
N PRO A 75 9.16 -17.14 -7.38
CA PRO A 75 9.89 -18.20 -8.05
C PRO A 75 9.26 -18.54 -9.40
N SER A 76 10.08 -18.75 -10.42
CA SER A 76 9.65 -19.17 -11.74
C SER A 76 10.52 -20.32 -12.23
N ASP A 77 9.89 -21.44 -12.59
CA ASP A 77 10.59 -22.55 -13.21
C ASP A 77 10.95 -22.18 -14.64
N ILE A 78 12.26 -22.12 -14.94
CA ILE A 78 12.73 -21.87 -16.29
C ILE A 78 12.96 -23.23 -16.94
N ASN A 79 12.16 -23.53 -17.94
CA ASN A 79 12.42 -24.68 -18.79
C ASN A 79 13.33 -24.23 -19.95
N LEU A 80 14.64 -24.24 -19.73
CA LEU A 80 15.61 -23.99 -20.80
C LEU A 80 15.61 -25.19 -21.75
N ALA A 81 14.73 -25.15 -22.75
CA ALA A 81 14.49 -26.24 -23.71
C ALA A 81 15.66 -26.55 -24.67
N SER A 82 16.91 -26.20 -24.34
CA SER A 82 18.06 -26.28 -25.25
C SER A 82 19.26 -27.09 -24.77
N SER A 83 19.17 -27.78 -23.63
CA SER A 83 20.27 -28.61 -23.13
C SER A 83 19.77 -30.03 -22.85
N LYS A 84 20.48 -31.03 -23.37
CA LYS A 84 20.16 -32.47 -23.35
C LYS A 84 20.18 -33.12 -21.94
N ILE A 85 20.04 -32.31 -20.89
CA ILE A 85 19.99 -32.68 -19.47
C ILE A 85 18.92 -31.79 -18.83
N PRO A 86 17.82 -32.32 -18.26
CA PRO A 86 16.78 -31.52 -17.63
C PRO A 86 17.29 -31.00 -16.28
N GLN A 87 18.03 -29.90 -16.29
CA GLN A 87 18.33 -29.15 -15.07
C GLN A 87 17.32 -28.01 -15.01
N ALA A 88 16.28 -28.18 -14.18
CA ALA A 88 15.34 -27.11 -13.89
C ALA A 88 16.12 -26.03 -13.12
N GLU A 89 16.54 -24.98 -13.80
CA GLU A 89 17.13 -23.82 -13.15
C GLU A 89 15.98 -22.96 -12.60
N THR A 90 15.87 -22.92 -11.27
CA THR A 90 14.90 -22.07 -10.58
C THR A 90 15.30 -20.61 -10.77
N GLY A 91 14.50 -19.86 -11.51
CA GLY A 91 14.64 -18.42 -11.69
C GLY A 91 13.77 -17.62 -10.72
N ILE A 92 14.03 -16.32 -10.67
CA ILE A 92 13.21 -15.37 -9.92
C ILE A 92 12.56 -14.40 -10.88
N LYS A 93 11.24 -14.24 -10.77
CA LYS A 93 10.45 -13.27 -11.54
C LYS A 93 10.04 -12.11 -10.65
N LEU A 94 10.34 -10.91 -11.07
CA LEU A 94 9.86 -9.66 -10.48
C LEU A 94 8.45 -9.38 -10.99
N ILE A 95 7.49 -9.53 -10.10
CA ILE A 95 6.04 -9.46 -10.40
C ILE A 95 5.42 -8.10 -10.09
N SER A 96 6.02 -7.32 -9.18
CA SER A 96 5.55 -5.98 -8.86
C SER A 96 6.64 -5.12 -8.23
N THR A 97 6.49 -3.81 -8.32
CA THR A 97 7.24 -2.83 -7.55
C THR A 97 6.25 -1.89 -6.90
N THR A 98 6.23 -1.84 -5.57
CA THR A 98 5.30 -1.01 -4.79
C THR A 98 6.06 0.08 -4.04
N HIS A 99 5.40 1.23 -3.84
CA HIS A 99 5.95 2.39 -3.13
C HIS A 99 5.06 2.80 -1.94
N ASP A 100 4.12 1.93 -1.60
CA ASP A 100 3.17 2.11 -0.53
C ASP A 100 2.88 0.77 0.17
N THR A 101 2.53 0.87 1.45
CA THR A 101 2.00 -0.22 2.26
C THR A 101 0.66 0.22 2.86
N ILE A 102 -0.16 -0.76 3.21
CA ILE A 102 -1.44 -0.54 3.89
C ILE A 102 -1.27 -0.93 5.35
N GLU A 103 -1.42 0.02 6.25
CA GLU A 103 -1.45 -0.18 7.69
C GLU A 103 -2.91 -0.37 8.16
N LEU A 104 -3.12 -1.30 9.10
CA LEU A 104 -4.42 -1.56 9.71
C LEU A 104 -4.50 -0.88 11.08
N VAL A 105 -5.40 0.10 11.21
CA VAL A 105 -5.61 0.83 12.47
C VAL A 105 -6.93 0.38 13.11
N PRO A 106 -6.93 -0.13 14.36
CA PRO A 106 -8.15 -0.56 15.03
C PRO A 106 -9.18 0.57 15.09
N GLU A 107 -10.40 0.30 14.63
CA GLU A 107 -11.52 1.23 14.71
C GLU A 107 -12.39 0.83 15.91
N SER A 108 -12.49 1.71 16.91
CA SER A 108 -13.43 1.52 18.00
C SER A 108 -14.84 1.69 17.44
N THR A 109 -15.70 0.69 17.59
CA THR A 109 -17.11 0.67 17.14
C THR A 109 -18.01 1.79 17.70
N ASP A 110 -17.49 2.69 18.55
CA ASP A 110 -18.28 3.68 19.31
C ASP A 110 -17.97 5.15 19.01
N LYS A 111 -17.31 5.50 17.89
CA LYS A 111 -17.10 6.92 17.55
C LYS A 111 -17.64 7.28 16.17
N PRO A 112 -18.75 8.05 16.07
CA PRO A 112 -19.04 8.74 14.83
C PRO A 112 -17.84 9.63 14.50
N ALA A 113 -17.35 9.51 13.26
CA ALA A 113 -16.25 10.30 12.75
C ALA A 113 -16.46 11.78 13.13
N PRO A 114 -15.46 12.49 13.68
CA PRO A 114 -15.60 13.91 13.90
C PRO A 114 -15.79 14.56 12.54
N LEU A 115 -16.98 15.09 12.29
CA LEU A 115 -17.26 15.99 11.18
C LEU A 115 -16.20 17.08 11.23
N THR A 116 -15.24 17.05 10.30
CA THR A 116 -14.31 18.14 10.08
C THR A 116 -15.09 19.29 9.45
N LYS A 117 -15.95 19.94 10.25
CA LYS A 117 -16.54 21.22 9.93
C LYS A 117 -15.41 22.24 9.84
N GLY A 118 -15.06 22.55 8.59
CA GLY A 118 -14.62 23.85 8.08
C GLY A 118 -13.58 24.60 8.91
N LYS A 119 -12.37 24.74 8.36
CA LYS A 119 -11.51 25.90 8.68
C LYS A 119 -10.33 26.13 7.73
N TRP A 120 -10.28 25.44 6.58
CA TRP A 120 -9.25 25.73 5.58
C TRP A 120 -9.65 26.92 4.69
N HIS A 121 -10.86 26.92 4.15
CA HIS A 121 -11.37 28.01 3.30
C HIS A 121 -11.52 29.37 4.03
N GLU A 122 -11.61 29.37 5.37
CA GLU A 122 -11.76 30.60 6.16
C GLU A 122 -10.43 31.32 6.42
N LYS A 123 -9.29 30.60 6.42
CA LYS A 123 -7.97 31.17 6.73
C LYS A 123 -7.32 31.91 5.56
N PHE A 124 -7.70 31.64 4.31
CA PHE A 124 -7.08 32.25 3.12
C PHE A 124 -7.91 33.36 2.47
N ALA A 125 -9.19 33.51 2.81
CA ALA A 125 -10.03 34.58 2.27
C ALA A 125 -9.82 35.95 2.96
N LYS A 126 -9.28 35.98 4.19
CA LYS A 126 -9.25 37.18 5.05
C LYS A 126 -8.04 38.11 4.82
N GLY A 127 -7.24 37.89 3.77
CA GLY A 127 -6.00 38.63 3.53
C GLY A 127 -6.05 39.72 2.44
N ARG A 128 -7.20 39.98 1.80
CA ARG A 128 -7.26 40.84 0.60
C ARG A 128 -7.99 42.19 0.75
N ASP A 129 -8.39 42.59 1.96
CA ASP A 129 -9.22 43.80 2.13
C ASP A 129 -8.66 44.80 3.15
N ARG A 130 -7.36 45.09 3.06
CA ARG A 130 -6.75 46.28 3.68
C ARG A 130 -5.61 46.76 2.81
N ASP A 131 -5.95 47.45 1.72
CA ASP A 131 -5.08 48.45 1.06
C ASP A 131 -5.92 49.19 -0.01
N SER A 132 -6.95 49.93 0.42
CA SER A 132 -7.62 50.90 -0.45
C SER A 132 -8.21 52.05 0.37
N ASN A 133 -7.38 52.75 1.15
CA ASN A 133 -7.74 54.06 1.69
C ASN A 133 -6.59 55.04 1.50
N TYR A 134 -6.37 55.44 0.25
CA TYR A 134 -5.82 56.73 -0.10
C TYR A 134 -6.69 57.35 -1.19
N CYS A 135 -6.88 58.67 -1.11
CA CYS A 135 -7.64 59.57 -1.99
C CYS A 135 -9.12 59.82 -1.61
N THR A 136 -9.35 60.81 -0.74
CA THR A 136 -10.23 61.95 -1.05
C THR A 136 -9.86 63.14 -0.15
N SER A 137 -9.18 64.15 -0.71
CA SER A 137 -9.09 65.49 -0.14
C SER A 137 -9.76 66.47 -1.10
N THR A 138 -10.86 67.08 -0.66
CA THR A 138 -11.43 68.36 -1.12
C THR A 138 -12.17 68.96 0.08
N PRO A 139 -12.42 70.28 0.17
CA PRO A 139 -12.41 71.29 -0.89
C PRO A 139 -11.24 72.29 -0.85
#